data_AF-A0A1F2HBD6-F1
#
_entry.id   AF-A0A1F2HBD6-F1
#
_cell.length_a   1.000
_cell.length_b   1.000
_cell.length_c   1.000
_cell.angle_alpha   90.00
_cell.angle_beta   90.00
_cell.angle_gamma   90.00
#
_symmetry.space_group_name_H-M   'P 1'
#
loop_
_entity.id
_entity.type
_entity.pdbx_description
1 polymer ?
#
loop_
_entity_poly.entity_id
_entity_poly.type
_entity_poly.pdbx_seq_one_letter_code
_entity_poly.pdbx_strand_id
1 'polypeptide(L)'
;MTKREKALWLHEHYKNYSLKWYLENDARLNAMFRKVYHRYMTDLNARASKAQLSHIEDLGKRMREVYEDVYGTNFDSDCRLDRAETNRKVQAIRSMWVVAPA
;
A
#
# COMPACT_ATOMS: atom_id res chain seq x y z
N MET A 1 24.12 -5.34 -2.16
CA MET A 1 24.87 -4.08 -1.97
C MET A 1 26.26 -4.32 -1.45
N THR A 2 27.24 -3.71 -2.11
CA THR A 2 28.65 -3.65 -1.68
C THR A 2 28.81 -2.85 -0.39
N LYS A 3 29.98 -2.95 0.25
CA LYS A 3 30.30 -2.21 1.48
C LYS A 3 30.15 -0.69 1.29
N ARG A 4 30.66 -0.18 0.16
CA ARG A 4 30.59 1.24 -0.20
C ARG A 4 29.15 1.70 -0.45
N GLU A 5 28.35 0.90 -1.16
CA GLU A 5 26.94 1.19 -1.37
C GLU A 5 26.15 1.26 -0.06
N LYS A 6 26.39 0.32 0.87
CA LYS A 6 25.73 0.34 2.19
C LYS A 6 26.07 1.60 2.98
N ALA A 7 27.32 2.04 2.93
CA ALA A 7 27.80 3.23 3.61
C ALA A 7 27.20 4.51 3.01
N LEU A 8 27.19 4.63 1.67
CA LEU A 8 26.55 5.75 0.96
C LEU A 8 25.06 5.83 1.28
N TRP A 9 24.36 4.70 1.21
CA TRP A 9 22.94 4.65 1.51
C TRP A 9 22.64 5.04 2.96
N LEU A 10 23.43 4.58 3.94
CA LEU A 10 23.26 4.99 5.33
C LEU A 10 23.56 6.48 5.56
N HIS A 11 24.51 7.04 4.81
CA HIS A 11 24.83 8.46 4.87
C HIS A 11 23.64 9.32 4.41
N GLU A 12 22.92 8.89 3.37
CA GLU A 12 21.74 9.56 2.83
C GLU A 12 20.47 9.33 3.67
N HIS A 13 20.27 8.11 4.18
CA HIS A 13 18.98 7.67 4.72
C HIS A 13 18.96 7.41 6.24
N TYR A 14 20.08 7.56 6.95
CA TYR A 14 20.14 7.29 8.39
C TYR A 14 20.70 8.44 9.21
N LYS A 15 22.02 8.64 9.15
CA LYS A 15 22.76 9.63 9.95
C LYS A 15 23.96 10.12 9.17
N ASN A 16 24.29 11.38 9.36
CA ASN A 16 25.40 12.02 8.66
C ASN A 16 26.76 11.71 9.31
N TYR A 17 27.08 10.42 9.52
CA TYR A 17 28.46 10.03 9.84
C TYR A 17 29.30 10.04 8.56
N SER A 18 30.60 10.29 8.69
CA SER A 18 31.50 10.24 7.54
C SER A 18 31.57 8.83 6.95
N LEU A 19 31.80 8.74 5.64
CA LEU A 19 31.97 7.44 4.98
C LEU A 19 33.14 6.65 5.57
N LYS A 20 34.22 7.35 5.98
CA LYS A 20 35.36 6.73 6.67
C LYS A 20 34.89 6.01 7.94
N TRP A 21 34.10 6.68 8.77
CA TRP A 21 33.53 6.08 9.98
C TRP A 21 32.68 4.85 9.65
N TYR A 22 31.80 4.91 8.64
CA TYR A 22 31.02 3.73 8.25
C TYR A 22 31.89 2.55 7.79
N LEU A 23 32.99 2.82 7.09
CA LEU A 23 33.85 1.78 6.51
C LEU A 23 34.86 1.18 7.51
N GLU A 24 35.12 1.84 8.64
CA GLU A 24 36.07 1.39 9.68
C GLU A 24 35.71 0.03 10.28
N ASN A 25 34.42 -0.30 10.41
CA ASN A 25 33.98 -1.55 11.03
C ASN A 25 32.87 -2.19 10.20
N ASP A 26 33.18 -3.31 9.56
CA ASP A 26 32.28 -4.01 8.65
C ASP A 26 31.09 -4.65 9.37
N ALA A 27 31.30 -5.23 10.55
CA ALA A 27 30.24 -5.82 11.35
C ALA A 27 29.22 -4.75 11.78
N ARG A 28 29.70 -3.58 12.24
CA ARG A 28 28.87 -2.42 12.57
C ARG A 28 28.09 -1.94 11.36
N LEU A 29 28.76 -1.74 10.23
CA LEU A 29 28.12 -1.29 8.99
C LEU A 29 26.99 -2.24 8.57
N ASN A 30 27.25 -3.54 8.56
CA ASN A 30 26.26 -4.54 8.18
C ASN A 30 25.08 -4.59 9.16
N ALA A 31 25.34 -4.51 10.46
CA ALA A 31 24.28 -4.50 11.47
C ALA A 31 23.40 -3.26 11.36
N MET A 32 24.00 -2.08 11.21
CA MET A 32 23.28 -0.82 11.00
C MET A 32 22.46 -0.86 9.71
N PHE A 33 23.10 -1.24 8.60
CA PHE A 33 22.45 -1.32 7.30
C PHE A 33 21.24 -2.25 7.36
N ARG A 34 21.38 -3.48 7.87
CA ARG A 34 20.26 -4.43 7.99
C ARG A 34 19.09 -3.84 8.77
N LYS A 35 19.35 -3.23 9.93
CA LYS A 35 18.29 -2.67 10.78
C LYS A 35 17.55 -1.52 10.11
N VAL A 36 18.29 -0.56 9.56
CA VAL A 36 17.71 0.66 8.99
C VAL A 36 17.05 0.37 7.65
N TYR A 37 17.70 -0.41 6.79
CA TYR A 37 17.16 -0.79 5.49
C TYR A 37 15.89 -1.64 5.64
N HIS A 38 15.86 -2.56 6.60
CA HIS A 38 14.65 -3.34 6.89
C HIS A 38 13.49 -2.43 7.32
N ARG A 39 13.74 -1.50 8.25
CA ARG A 39 12.71 -0.53 8.66
C ARG A 39 12.22 0.31 7.48
N TYR A 40 13.15 0.83 6.69
CA TYR A 40 12.83 1.62 5.50
C TYR A 40 11.93 0.86 4.52
N MET A 41 12.27 -0.40 4.23
CA MET A 41 11.46 -1.26 3.36
C MET A 41 10.09 -1.57 3.96
N THR A 42 10.02 -1.83 5.27
CA THR A 42 8.74 -2.04 5.97
C THR A 42 7.86 -0.79 5.91
N ASP A 43 8.43 0.39 6.13
CA ASP A 43 7.68 1.66 6.06
C ASP A 43 7.22 1.96 4.63
N LEU A 44 8.04 1.68 3.62
CA LEU A 44 7.66 1.80 2.21
C LEU A 44 6.52 0.85 1.86
N ASN A 45 6.62 -0.41 2.24
CA ASN A 45 5.57 -1.39 2.02
C ASN A 45 4.29 -0.99 2.76
N ALA A 46 4.37 -0.55 4.01
CA ALA A 46 3.21 -0.08 4.76
C ALA A 46 2.53 1.11 4.08
N ARG A 47 3.28 2.06 3.52
CA ARG A 47 2.72 3.18 2.75
C ARG A 47 2.06 2.72 1.46
N ALA A 48 2.71 1.84 0.70
CA ALA A 48 2.15 1.26 -0.52
C ALA A 48 0.86 0.49 -0.22
N SER A 49 0.87 -0.38 0.80
CA SER A 49 -0.30 -1.13 1.25
C SER A 49 -1.42 -0.21 1.75
N LYS A 50 -1.09 0.88 2.48
CA LYS A 50 -2.09 1.86 2.91
C LYS A 50 -2.74 2.58 1.73
N ALA A 51 -1.94 2.97 0.72
CA ALA A 51 -2.48 3.62 -0.48
C ALA A 51 -3.38 2.66 -1.28
N GLN A 52 -2.98 1.40 -1.44
CA GLN A 52 -3.81 0.37 -2.07
C GLN A 52 -5.09 0.12 -1.28
N LEU A 53 -5.01 0.02 0.05
CA LEU A 53 -6.18 -0.16 0.91
C LEU A 53 -7.15 1.01 0.77
N SER A 54 -6.65 2.25 0.86
CA SER A 54 -7.45 3.46 0.68
C SER A 54 -8.15 3.47 -0.67
N HIS A 55 -7.46 3.07 -1.74
CA HIS A 55 -8.05 2.99 -3.07
C HIS A 55 -9.17 1.93 -3.16
N ILE A 56 -8.98 0.76 -2.54
CA ILE A 56 -10.00 -0.29 -2.48
C ILE A 56 -11.20 0.16 -1.64
N GLU A 57 -10.98 0.84 -0.52
CA GLU A 57 -12.03 1.39 0.33
C GLU A 57 -12.86 2.44 -0.41
N ASP A 58 -12.20 3.37 -1.11
CA ASP A 58 -12.86 4.38 -1.93
C ASP A 58 -13.68 3.76 -3.07
N LEU A 59 -13.13 2.75 -3.74
CA LEU A 59 -13.83 2.02 -4.79
C LEU A 59 -15.06 1.28 -4.23
N GLY A 60 -14.92 0.63 -3.08
CA GLY A 60 -16.01 -0.07 -2.40
C GLY A 60 -17.10 0.88 -1.90
N LYS A 61 -16.72 2.07 -1.40
CA LYS A 61 -17.67 3.12 -1.02
C LYS A 61 -18.50 3.59 -2.23
N ARG A 62 -17.83 3.93 -3.34
CA ARG A 62 -18.52 4.37 -4.56
C ARG A 62 -19.42 3.31 -5.15
N MET A 63 -18.98 2.05 -5.14
CA MET A 63 -19.81 0.93 -5.57
C MET A 63 -21.11 0.86 -4.75
N ARG A 64 -21.03 1.00 -3.42
CA ARG A 64 -22.22 1.01 -2.53
C ARG A 64 -23.13 2.21 -2.78
N GLU A 65 -22.56 3.40 -2.96
CA GLU A 65 -23.34 4.62 -3.26
C GLU A 65 -24.12 4.47 -4.57
N VAL A 66 -23.45 4.00 -5.64
CA VAL A 66 -24.13 3.77 -6.94
C VAL A 66 -25.16 2.64 -6.83
N TYR A 67 -24.86 1.57 -6.09
CA TYR A 67 -25.82 0.48 -5.90
C TYR A 67 -27.12 0.99 -5.24
N GLU A 68 -26.99 1.79 -4.18
CA GLU A 68 -28.13 2.37 -3.46
C GLU A 68 -28.90 3.37 -4.33
N ASP A 69 -28.20 4.20 -5.13
CA ASP A 69 -28.83 5.14 -6.08
C ASP A 69 -29.63 4.42 -7.19
N VAL A 70 -29.08 3.34 -7.76
CA VAL A 70 -29.72 2.61 -8.87
C VAL A 70 -30.85 1.69 -8.40
N TYR A 71 -30.66 0.98 -7.28
CA TYR A 71 -31.59 -0.06 -6.84
C TYR A 71 -32.48 0.36 -5.66
N GLY A 72 -32.20 1.49 -5.01
CA GLY A 72 -32.95 1.96 -3.85
C GLY A 72 -32.82 1.07 -2.61
N THR A 73 -31.85 0.15 -2.60
CA THR A 73 -31.62 -0.82 -1.51
C THR A 73 -30.16 -0.80 -1.05
N ASN A 74 -29.94 -1.16 0.21
CA ASN A 74 -28.61 -1.18 0.79
C ASN A 74 -27.84 -2.45 0.35
N PHE A 75 -26.67 -2.25 -0.27
CA PHE A 75 -25.82 -3.34 -0.76
C PHE A 75 -25.48 -4.38 0.32
N ASP A 76 -25.11 -3.97 1.53
CA ASP A 76 -24.64 -4.90 2.56
C ASP A 76 -25.80 -5.77 3.08
N SER A 77 -27.01 -5.21 3.14
CA SER A 77 -28.24 -5.96 3.45
C SER A 77 -28.59 -6.96 2.35
N ASP A 78 -28.60 -6.52 1.09
CA ASP A 78 -28.91 -7.40 -0.05
C ASP A 78 -27.87 -8.52 -0.21
N CYS A 79 -26.59 -8.21 0.00
CA CYS A 79 -25.50 -9.18 -0.10
C CYS A 79 -25.59 -10.29 0.97
N ARG A 80 -26.14 -9.98 2.15
CA ARG A 80 -26.42 -10.98 3.21
C ARG A 80 -27.59 -11.90 2.85
N LEU A 81 -28.55 -11.40 2.07
CA LEU A 81 -29.72 -12.17 1.64
C LEU A 81 -29.40 -13.05 0.43
N ASP A 82 -28.83 -12.45 -0.61
CA ASP A 82 -28.41 -13.16 -1.82
C ASP A 82 -27.15 -12.50 -2.41
N ARG A 83 -26.01 -13.09 -2.09
CA ARG A 83 -24.71 -12.65 -2.60
C ARG A 83 -24.58 -12.82 -4.11
N ALA A 84 -25.17 -13.86 -4.69
CA ALA A 84 -25.02 -14.15 -6.12
C ALA A 84 -25.78 -13.10 -6.94
N GLU A 85 -27.02 -12.80 -6.54
CA GLU A 85 -27.85 -11.80 -7.19
C GLU A 85 -27.29 -10.39 -6.99
N THR A 86 -26.87 -10.06 -5.77
CA THR A 86 -26.24 -8.76 -5.47
C THR A 86 -24.97 -8.56 -6.31
N ASN A 87 -24.15 -9.60 -6.50
CA ASN A 87 -22.97 -9.51 -7.36
C ASN A 87 -23.36 -9.29 -8.84
N ARG A 88 -24.41 -9.96 -9.36
CA ARG A 88 -24.89 -9.70 -10.74
C ARG A 88 -25.31 -8.25 -10.92
N LYS A 89 -26.08 -7.70 -9.97
CA LYS A 89 -26.49 -6.30 -9.95
C LYS A 89 -25.28 -5.35 -9.95
N VAL A 90 -24.32 -5.57 -9.06
CA VAL A 90 -23.07 -4.77 -9.01
C VAL A 90 -22.29 -4.82 -10.32
N GLN A 91 -22.20 -5.99 -10.98
CA GLN A 91 -21.54 -6.11 -12.28
C GLN A 91 -22.32 -5.39 -13.39
N ALA A 92 -23.65 -5.39 -13.35
CA ALA A 92 -24.48 -4.69 -14.33
C ALA A 92 -24.26 -3.17 -14.31
N ILE A 93 -23.95 -2.60 -13.14
CA ILE A 93 -23.66 -1.17 -12.97
C ILE A 93 -22.15 -0.85 -12.92
N ARG A 94 -21.28 -1.80 -13.30
CA ARG A 94 -19.82 -1.68 -13.13
C ARG A 94 -19.22 -0.41 -13.75
N SER A 95 -19.71 -0.01 -14.92
CA SER A 95 -19.23 1.18 -15.63
C SER A 95 -19.49 2.50 -14.89
N MET A 96 -20.42 2.51 -13.92
CA MET A 96 -20.80 3.73 -13.18
C MET A 96 -19.87 4.00 -11.99
N TRP A 97 -19.24 2.98 -11.41
CA TRP A 97 -18.40 3.13 -10.22
C TRP A 97 -16.92 2.80 -10.44
N VAL A 98 -16.56 2.10 -11.52
CA VAL A 98 -15.15 1.88 -11.90
C VAL A 98 -14.61 3.11 -12.65
N VAL A 99 -13.55 3.74 -12.13
CA VAL A 99 -12.78 4.74 -12.89
C VAL A 99 -11.78 4.01 -13.77
N ALA A 100 -11.68 4.39 -15.04
CA ALA A 100 -10.55 3.99 -15.87
C ALA A 100 -9.25 4.56 -15.24
N PRO A 101 -8.17 3.78 -15.12
CA PRO A 101 -6.88 4.36 -14.73
C PRO A 101 -6.50 5.45 -15.73
N ALA A 102 -6.10 6.61 -15.21
CA ALA A 102 -5.56 7.73 -15.99
C ALA A 102 -4.18 7.40 -16.56
#